data_AF-A0A9D6KRH6-F1
#
_entry.id   AF-A0A9D6KRH6-F1
#
_cell.length_a   1.000
_cell.length_b   1.000
_cell.length_c   1.000
_cell.angle_alpha   90.00
_cell.angle_beta   90.00
_cell.angle_gamma   90.00
#
_symmetry.space_group_name_H-M   'P 1'
#
loop_
_entity.id
_entity.type
_entity.pdbx_description
1 polymer ?
#
loop_
_entity_poly.entity_id
_entity_poly.type
_entity_poly.pdbx_seq_one_letter_code
_entity_poly.pdbx_strand_id
1 'polypeptide(L)'
;GDDATNGGLFMFVADRARDLSAGTLYVAKWLQKTAANGGSADIQWIRLGHATSDEIKALADTQTAADIVDVKTSDPSDPAYTKIPFGGKTQWVKFVPGQEKAAAFLETHRYAAHKGGSLGFTKMEGTTVNARDKIAYSAISYVQTAMTNGSGGISIQGPLAGMVYAWKLDGGQSDDTGARIHSHWVPVSGSPLLLGEDLASPDALGNLSNAGKIANPDNLKFSETMRTLFIGEDSGRHVNNFLWAYHVDTGTLSRILSCPAGAESTGLHAVDDVNGFSYIMSNFQHPGDWESPLHDKVKATLDPLEAANYHGKFSAAVGYLTLADRVRED
;
A
#
# COMPACT_ATOMS: atom_id res chain seq x y z
N GLY A 1 -1.31 -3.04 -3.02
CA GLY A 1 -2.14 -2.26 -2.10
C GLY A 1 -3.18 -1.48 -2.88
N ASP A 2 -3.74 -0.45 -2.26
CA ASP A 2 -4.63 0.54 -2.85
C ASP A 2 -4.08 1.93 -2.52
N ASP A 3 -3.30 2.51 -3.45
CA ASP A 3 -2.72 3.84 -3.30
C ASP A 3 -3.76 4.91 -3.65
N ALA A 4 -4.57 5.24 -2.64
CA ALA A 4 -5.58 6.28 -2.72
C ALA A 4 -5.76 6.96 -1.37
N THR A 5 -6.39 8.13 -1.36
CA THR A 5 -7.03 8.66 -0.14
C THR A 5 -8.41 8.04 -0.02
N ASN A 6 -8.74 7.50 1.16
CA ASN A 6 -9.91 6.63 1.36
C ASN A 6 -9.85 5.34 0.53
N GLY A 7 -8.68 4.72 0.51
CA GLY A 7 -8.49 3.37 -0.02
C GLY A 7 -8.89 2.27 0.97
N GLY A 8 -8.93 1.03 0.46
CA GLY A 8 -9.31 -0.17 1.21
C GLY A 8 -8.31 -1.31 1.10
N LEU A 9 -8.43 -2.28 1.99
CA LEU A 9 -7.74 -3.57 1.84
C LEU A 9 -8.64 -4.50 0.99
N PHE A 10 -8.19 -4.84 -0.21
CA PHE A 10 -8.89 -5.71 -1.14
C PHE A 10 -8.21 -7.08 -1.24
N MET A 11 -9.00 -8.09 -1.60
CA MET A 11 -8.51 -9.42 -1.89
C MET A 11 -9.28 -9.99 -3.08
N PHE A 12 -8.54 -10.53 -4.06
CA PHE A 12 -9.10 -11.30 -5.15
C PHE A 12 -8.73 -12.77 -4.98
N VAL A 13 -9.72 -13.66 -5.03
CA VAL A 13 -9.52 -15.10 -4.99
C VAL A 13 -9.91 -15.66 -6.34
N ALA A 14 -8.90 -16.14 -7.07
CA ALA A 14 -9.08 -16.80 -8.35
C ALA A 14 -9.82 -18.14 -8.20
N ASP A 15 -10.64 -18.50 -9.19
CA ASP A 15 -11.33 -19.78 -9.24
C ASP A 15 -10.35 -20.95 -9.41
N ARG A 16 -9.20 -20.69 -10.06
CA ARG A 16 -8.16 -21.66 -10.34
C ARG A 16 -6.79 -21.11 -9.97
N ALA A 17 -5.95 -21.96 -9.37
CA ALA A 17 -4.60 -21.59 -9.01
C ALA A 17 -3.80 -21.19 -10.26
N ARG A 18 -3.08 -20.05 -10.17
CA ARG A 18 -2.25 -19.47 -11.25
C ARG A 18 -3.02 -18.97 -12.48
N ASP A 19 -4.34 -18.83 -12.38
CA ASP A 19 -5.18 -18.29 -13.45
C ASP A 19 -6.02 -17.13 -12.90
N LEU A 20 -5.74 -15.92 -13.37
CA LEU A 20 -6.42 -14.71 -12.91
C LEU A 20 -7.63 -14.34 -13.79
N SER A 21 -8.04 -15.21 -14.72
CA SER A 21 -9.11 -14.90 -15.68
C SER A 21 -10.52 -14.94 -15.07
N ALA A 22 -10.69 -15.49 -13.86
CA ALA A 22 -11.97 -15.58 -13.17
C ALA A 22 -11.78 -15.67 -11.66
N GLY A 23 -12.67 -15.02 -10.89
CA GLY A 23 -12.62 -15.11 -9.44
C GLY A 23 -13.55 -14.15 -8.72
N THR A 24 -13.43 -14.14 -7.40
CA THR A 24 -14.25 -13.30 -6.51
C THR A 24 -13.41 -12.19 -5.91
N LEU A 25 -13.92 -10.96 -5.96
CA LEU A 25 -13.36 -9.78 -5.31
C LEU A 25 -14.02 -9.51 -3.97
N TYR A 26 -13.21 -9.20 -2.97
CA TYR A 26 -13.61 -8.89 -1.60
C TYR A 26 -12.98 -7.57 -1.13
N VAL A 27 -13.65 -6.90 -0.21
CA VAL A 27 -13.11 -5.77 0.56
C VAL A 27 -13.14 -6.09 2.06
N ALA A 28 -12.11 -5.66 2.77
CA ALA A 28 -12.05 -5.77 4.21
C ALA A 28 -13.00 -4.79 4.91
N LYS A 29 -13.58 -5.23 6.02
CA LYS A 29 -14.16 -4.40 7.06
C LYS A 29 -13.22 -4.42 8.28
N TRP A 30 -12.75 -3.24 8.65
CA TRP A 30 -11.82 -2.97 9.73
C TRP A 30 -12.55 -2.97 11.08
N LEU A 31 -12.34 -4.01 11.89
CA LEU A 31 -12.85 -4.07 13.25
C LEU A 31 -11.78 -3.58 14.22
N GLN A 32 -11.70 -2.26 14.35
CA GLN A 32 -10.65 -1.61 15.13
C GLN A 32 -10.60 -2.09 16.58
N LYS A 33 -9.40 -2.41 17.06
CA LYS A 33 -9.10 -2.81 18.43
C LYS A 33 -8.33 -1.73 19.18
N THR A 34 -7.31 -1.16 18.53
CA THR A 34 -6.50 -0.08 19.08
C THR A 34 -6.38 1.07 18.10
N ALA A 35 -6.16 2.28 18.61
CA ALA A 35 -5.93 3.47 17.82
C ALA A 35 -4.47 3.93 17.84
N ALA A 36 -3.79 3.82 18.99
CA ALA A 36 -2.42 4.30 19.17
C ALA A 36 -1.41 3.59 18.26
N ASN A 37 -0.35 4.31 17.87
CA ASN A 37 0.81 3.80 17.13
C ASN A 37 0.44 3.03 15.85
N GLY A 38 -0.45 3.56 15.02
CA GLY A 38 -0.90 2.87 13.79
C GLY A 38 -2.09 1.93 13.96
N GLY A 39 -2.58 1.75 15.20
CA GLY A 39 -3.76 0.96 15.52
C GLY A 39 -3.62 -0.54 15.27
N SER A 40 -4.70 -1.29 15.45
CA SER A 40 -4.79 -2.72 15.10
C SER A 40 -6.25 -3.11 14.92
N ALA A 41 -6.51 -4.20 14.21
CA ALA A 41 -7.87 -4.70 14.00
C ALA A 41 -7.94 -6.20 13.78
N ASP A 42 -9.12 -6.73 14.02
CA ASP A 42 -9.57 -7.97 13.39
C ASP A 42 -10.23 -7.63 12.04
N ILE A 43 -10.18 -8.56 11.08
CA ILE A 43 -10.66 -8.33 9.72
C ILE A 43 -11.86 -9.22 9.41
N GLN A 44 -12.93 -8.59 8.91
CA GLN A 44 -14.04 -9.28 8.26
C GLN A 44 -14.02 -9.00 6.76
N TRP A 45 -14.57 -9.91 5.96
CA TRP A 45 -14.55 -9.78 4.50
C TRP A 45 -15.96 -9.61 3.95
N ILE A 46 -16.13 -8.63 3.08
CA ILE A 46 -17.37 -8.36 2.35
C ILE A 46 -17.16 -8.78 0.90
N ARG A 47 -18.03 -9.63 0.40
CA ARG A 47 -18.04 -10.05 -1.00
C ARG A 47 -18.55 -8.90 -1.88
N LEU A 48 -17.73 -8.47 -2.83
CA LEU A 48 -18.14 -7.47 -3.82
C LEU A 48 -18.80 -8.11 -5.03
N GLY A 49 -18.15 -9.12 -5.62
CA GLY A 49 -18.68 -9.77 -6.81
C GLY A 49 -17.76 -10.87 -7.33
N HIS A 50 -18.29 -11.67 -8.25
CA HIS A 50 -17.54 -12.65 -9.04
C HIS A 50 -17.73 -12.36 -10.52
N ALA A 51 -16.65 -12.49 -11.28
CA ALA A 51 -16.64 -12.29 -12.71
C ALA A 51 -15.45 -12.97 -13.38
N THR A 52 -15.57 -13.14 -14.69
CA THR A 52 -14.47 -13.45 -15.62
C THR A 52 -13.92 -12.17 -16.27
N SER A 53 -12.68 -12.21 -16.74
CA SER A 53 -12.08 -11.10 -17.51
C SER A 53 -12.90 -10.75 -18.76
N ASP A 54 -13.48 -11.74 -19.44
CA ASP A 54 -14.30 -11.52 -20.63
C ASP A 54 -15.60 -10.76 -20.31
N GLU A 55 -16.25 -11.10 -19.20
CA GLU A 55 -17.43 -10.36 -18.73
C GLU A 55 -17.08 -8.92 -18.35
N ILE A 56 -15.97 -8.70 -17.64
CA ILE A 56 -15.54 -7.35 -17.27
C ILE A 56 -15.15 -6.54 -18.50
N LYS A 57 -14.47 -7.16 -19.48
CA LYS A 57 -14.18 -6.53 -20.76
C LYS A 57 -15.45 -6.11 -21.49
N ALA A 58 -16.44 -7.00 -21.61
CA ALA A 58 -17.69 -6.69 -22.29
C ALA A 58 -18.46 -5.54 -21.61
N LEU A 59 -18.45 -5.49 -20.27
CA LEU A 59 -19.02 -4.37 -19.52
C LEU A 59 -18.23 -3.07 -19.75
N ALA A 60 -16.90 -3.11 -19.70
CA ALA A 60 -16.05 -1.93 -19.92
C ALA A 60 -16.17 -1.38 -21.36
N ASP A 61 -16.39 -2.25 -22.34
CA ASP A 61 -16.57 -1.86 -23.74
C ASP A 61 -17.95 -1.21 -24.00
N THR A 62 -18.94 -1.41 -23.12
CA THR A 62 -20.34 -1.02 -23.36
C THR A 62 -20.95 -0.07 -22.34
N GLN A 63 -20.40 0.01 -21.13
CA GLN A 63 -20.93 0.80 -20.02
C GLN A 63 -20.07 2.03 -19.77
N THR A 64 -20.70 3.11 -19.35
CA THR A 64 -20.06 4.27 -18.72
C THR A 64 -20.36 4.29 -17.22
N ALA A 65 -19.62 5.10 -16.46
CA ALA A 65 -19.90 5.28 -15.02
C ALA A 65 -21.37 5.67 -14.74
N ALA A 66 -21.97 6.50 -15.59
CA ALA A 66 -23.35 6.97 -15.44
C ALA A 66 -24.39 5.85 -15.65
N ASP A 67 -24.05 4.78 -16.38
CA ASP A 67 -24.90 3.60 -16.55
C ASP A 67 -24.89 2.70 -15.30
N ILE A 68 -23.91 2.88 -14.41
CA ILE A 68 -23.63 2.03 -13.24
C ILE A 68 -24.05 2.73 -11.94
N VAL A 69 -23.72 4.01 -11.79
CA VAL A 69 -23.89 4.77 -10.54
C VAL A 69 -24.21 6.24 -10.79
N ASP A 70 -25.24 6.75 -10.10
CA ASP A 70 -25.45 8.19 -9.96
C ASP A 70 -24.71 8.70 -8.71
N VAL A 71 -23.91 9.76 -8.87
CA VAL A 71 -23.04 10.33 -7.83
C VAL A 71 -23.37 11.79 -7.62
N LYS A 72 -23.64 12.18 -6.36
CA LYS A 72 -23.74 13.59 -5.94
C LYS A 72 -22.60 13.94 -4.99
N THR A 73 -22.09 15.17 -5.11
CA THR A 73 -21.05 15.73 -4.24
C THR A 73 -21.60 16.65 -3.15
N SER A 74 -22.92 16.79 -3.10
CA SER A 74 -23.68 17.47 -2.06
C SER A 74 -24.88 16.59 -1.68
N ASP A 75 -25.36 16.73 -0.45
CA ASP A 75 -26.49 15.93 0.05
C ASP A 75 -27.75 16.16 -0.81
N PRO A 76 -28.27 15.14 -1.51
CA PRO A 76 -29.48 15.29 -2.30
C PRO A 76 -30.76 15.31 -1.47
N SER A 77 -30.70 15.07 -0.14
CA SER A 77 -31.88 14.82 0.71
C SER A 77 -32.78 13.70 0.19
N ASP A 78 -32.20 12.74 -0.54
CA ASP A 78 -32.90 11.59 -1.13
C ASP A 78 -32.39 10.30 -0.46
N PRO A 79 -33.24 9.56 0.26
CA PRO A 79 -32.85 8.34 0.98
C PRO A 79 -32.44 7.19 0.05
N ALA A 80 -32.68 7.28 -1.27
CA ALA A 80 -32.17 6.31 -2.23
C ALA A 80 -30.64 6.40 -2.42
N TYR A 81 -30.00 7.49 -1.98
CA TYR A 81 -28.55 7.63 -2.03
C TYR A 81 -27.89 7.23 -0.71
N THR A 82 -26.79 6.52 -0.82
CA THR A 82 -25.92 6.18 0.31
C THR A 82 -24.76 7.15 0.40
N LYS A 83 -24.57 7.75 1.57
CA LYS A 83 -23.41 8.60 1.87
C LYS A 83 -22.16 7.73 2.03
N ILE A 84 -21.09 8.02 1.29
CA ILE A 84 -19.81 7.31 1.33
C ILE A 84 -18.62 8.28 1.42
N PRO A 85 -17.50 7.87 2.03
CA PRO A 85 -16.21 8.54 1.86
C PRO A 85 -15.59 8.15 0.52
N PHE A 86 -14.95 9.11 -0.17
CA PHE A 86 -14.26 8.89 -1.43
C PHE A 86 -13.23 10.01 -1.67
N GLY A 87 -11.95 9.67 -1.82
CA GLY A 87 -10.91 10.64 -2.17
C GLY A 87 -10.76 11.80 -1.18
N GLY A 88 -10.91 11.53 0.13
CA GLY A 88 -10.84 12.55 1.19
C GLY A 88 -12.11 13.41 1.31
N LYS A 89 -13.14 13.12 0.51
CA LYS A 89 -14.41 13.87 0.46
C LYS A 89 -15.59 12.94 0.72
N THR A 90 -16.77 13.53 0.87
CA THR A 90 -18.04 12.79 0.90
C THR A 90 -18.66 12.76 -0.49
N GLN A 91 -19.20 11.61 -0.88
CA GLN A 91 -20.11 11.46 -2.02
C GLN A 91 -21.41 10.80 -1.54
N TRP A 92 -22.48 10.99 -2.31
CA TRP A 92 -23.75 10.28 -2.17
C TRP A 92 -23.95 9.46 -3.43
N VAL A 93 -24.04 8.15 -3.31
CA VAL A 93 -24.09 7.22 -4.45
C VAL A 93 -25.41 6.46 -4.49
N LYS A 94 -25.95 6.27 -5.69
CA LYS A 94 -27.08 5.39 -5.95
C LYS A 94 -26.71 4.49 -7.13
N PHE A 95 -26.52 3.20 -6.88
CA PHE A 95 -26.23 2.23 -7.91
C PHE A 95 -27.49 1.83 -8.67
N VAL A 96 -27.34 1.60 -9.98
CA VAL A 96 -28.42 1.15 -10.84
C VAL A 96 -28.71 -0.34 -10.57
N PRO A 97 -29.97 -0.74 -10.28
CA PRO A 97 -30.30 -2.15 -10.05
C PRO A 97 -29.91 -3.04 -11.24
N GLY A 98 -29.32 -4.20 -10.95
CA GLY A 98 -28.85 -5.14 -11.98
C GLY A 98 -27.43 -4.85 -12.49
N GLN A 99 -26.81 -3.75 -12.07
CA GLN A 99 -25.42 -3.38 -12.42
C GLN A 99 -24.40 -3.79 -11.35
N GLU A 100 -24.73 -4.70 -10.42
CA GLU A 100 -23.88 -5.03 -9.28
C GLU A 100 -22.50 -5.55 -9.70
N LYS A 101 -22.43 -6.32 -10.79
CA LYS A 101 -21.15 -6.80 -11.35
C LYS A 101 -20.32 -5.65 -11.92
N ALA A 102 -20.94 -4.76 -12.71
CA ALA A 102 -20.25 -3.58 -13.23
C ALA A 102 -19.78 -2.67 -12.08
N ALA A 103 -20.62 -2.48 -11.07
CA ALA A 103 -20.30 -1.70 -9.88
C ALA A 103 -19.09 -2.28 -9.12
N ALA A 104 -19.05 -3.60 -8.94
CA ALA A 104 -17.99 -4.28 -8.20
C ALA A 104 -16.61 -4.20 -8.87
N PHE A 105 -16.54 -4.11 -10.21
CA PHE A 105 -15.28 -4.21 -10.95
C PHE A 105 -14.88 -2.96 -11.74
N LEU A 106 -15.83 -2.06 -12.05
CA LEU A 106 -15.59 -0.80 -12.77
C LEU A 106 -15.78 0.44 -11.88
N GLU A 107 -16.48 0.31 -10.74
CA GLU A 107 -16.72 1.37 -9.75
C GLU A 107 -16.32 0.92 -8.32
N THR A 108 -15.28 0.08 -8.25
CA THR A 108 -14.91 -0.74 -7.10
C THR A 108 -14.84 0.04 -5.78
N HIS A 109 -14.18 1.20 -5.75
CA HIS A 109 -14.04 2.01 -4.53
C HIS A 109 -15.39 2.47 -3.98
N ARG A 110 -16.25 3.02 -4.85
CA ARG A 110 -17.58 3.49 -4.45
C ARG A 110 -18.45 2.32 -4.01
N TYR A 111 -18.41 1.23 -4.76
CA TYR A 111 -19.22 0.06 -4.47
C TYR A 111 -18.78 -0.62 -3.17
N ALA A 112 -17.48 -0.71 -2.91
CA ALA A 112 -16.93 -1.23 -1.67
C ALA A 112 -17.37 -0.41 -0.45
N ALA A 113 -17.30 0.93 -0.53
CA ALA A 113 -17.79 1.80 0.54
C ALA A 113 -19.31 1.65 0.75
N HIS A 114 -20.08 1.59 -0.34
CA HIS A 114 -21.53 1.38 -0.29
C HIS A 114 -21.91 0.03 0.34
N LYS A 115 -21.14 -1.03 0.06
CA LYS A 115 -21.31 -2.36 0.64
C LYS A 115 -20.84 -2.47 2.10
N GLY A 116 -20.28 -1.39 2.66
CA GLY A 116 -19.86 -1.31 4.06
C GLY A 116 -18.42 -1.74 4.33
N GLY A 117 -17.59 -1.80 3.30
CA GLY A 117 -16.14 -1.95 3.43
C GLY A 117 -15.50 -0.76 4.16
N SER A 118 -14.32 -0.98 4.73
CA SER A 118 -13.56 0.07 5.40
C SER A 118 -12.59 0.75 4.43
N LEU A 119 -13.00 1.91 3.92
CA LEU A 119 -12.29 2.71 2.92
C LEU A 119 -11.60 3.91 3.60
N GLY A 120 -10.85 3.64 4.67
CA GLY A 120 -10.22 4.67 5.49
C GLY A 120 -8.70 4.77 5.32
N PHE A 121 -8.07 3.81 4.64
CA PHE A 121 -6.62 3.82 4.44
C PHE A 121 -6.20 4.95 3.51
N THR A 122 -4.98 5.45 3.68
CA THR A 122 -4.34 6.36 2.73
C THR A 122 -3.04 5.75 2.28
N LYS A 123 -2.78 5.74 0.98
CA LYS A 123 -1.52 5.27 0.38
C LYS A 123 -1.07 3.89 0.90
N MET A 124 -1.92 2.89 0.73
CA MET A 124 -1.51 1.51 1.00
C MET A 124 -0.80 0.97 -0.24
N GLU A 125 0.53 0.94 -0.25
CA GLU A 125 1.28 0.80 -1.51
C GLU A 125 1.74 -0.64 -1.76
N GLY A 126 3.06 -0.87 -1.74
CA GLY A 126 3.67 -2.17 -1.94
C GLY A 126 3.18 -3.22 -0.95
N THR A 127 3.00 -4.43 -1.45
CA THR A 127 2.57 -5.59 -0.67
C THR A 127 3.43 -6.80 -0.97
N THR A 128 3.76 -7.59 0.05
CA THR A 128 4.55 -8.82 -0.12
C THR A 128 4.13 -9.87 0.91
N VAL A 129 4.60 -11.11 0.76
CA VAL A 129 4.19 -12.23 1.62
C VAL A 129 5.40 -12.93 2.22
N ASN A 130 5.30 -13.20 3.52
CA ASN A 130 6.07 -14.19 4.26
C ASN A 130 5.17 -15.43 4.39
N ALA A 131 5.36 -16.35 3.46
CA ALA A 131 4.60 -17.57 3.33
C ALA A 131 4.85 -18.51 4.51
N ARG A 132 6.10 -18.59 5.00
CA ARG A 132 6.48 -19.44 6.13
C ARG A 132 5.66 -19.13 7.38
N ASP A 133 5.53 -17.84 7.72
CA ASP A 133 4.82 -17.41 8.93
C ASP A 133 3.35 -17.06 8.69
N LYS A 134 2.88 -17.17 7.44
CA LYS A 134 1.55 -16.72 7.00
C LYS A 134 1.28 -15.25 7.35
N ILE A 135 2.17 -14.38 6.90
CA ILE A 135 2.03 -12.94 7.08
C ILE A 135 2.09 -12.26 5.70
N ALA A 136 1.10 -11.41 5.39
CA ALA A 136 1.26 -10.43 4.33
C ALA A 136 1.72 -9.11 4.93
N TYR A 137 2.58 -8.38 4.23
CA TYR A 137 2.96 -7.03 4.60
C TYR A 137 2.37 -6.03 3.61
N SER A 138 1.94 -4.87 4.12
CA SER A 138 1.60 -3.71 3.30
C SER A 138 2.37 -2.49 3.79
N ALA A 139 2.91 -1.72 2.86
CA ALA A 139 3.38 -0.39 3.16
C ALA A 139 2.18 0.54 3.34
N ILE A 140 2.21 1.35 4.40
CA ILE A 140 1.30 2.48 4.62
C ILE A 140 2.17 3.71 4.59
N SER A 141 2.22 4.36 3.43
CA SER A 141 3.16 5.46 3.20
C SER A 141 2.86 6.63 4.14
N TYR A 142 1.59 6.99 4.37
CA TYR A 142 1.25 8.08 5.30
C TYR A 142 0.07 7.73 6.19
N VAL A 143 0.11 8.17 7.45
CA VAL A 143 -1.10 8.26 8.29
C VAL A 143 -1.67 9.68 8.18
N GLN A 144 -2.56 9.89 7.23
CA GLN A 144 -3.19 11.19 6.97
C GLN A 144 -4.59 11.29 7.60
N THR A 145 -5.22 12.46 7.45
CA THR A 145 -6.52 12.82 8.02
C THR A 145 -7.62 11.77 7.80
N ALA A 146 -7.68 11.14 6.62
CA ALA A 146 -8.69 10.12 6.33
C ALA A 146 -8.57 8.88 7.24
N MET A 147 -7.35 8.58 7.73
CA MET A 147 -7.09 7.47 8.64
C MET A 147 -7.32 7.83 10.11
N THR A 148 -7.37 9.11 10.47
CA THR A 148 -7.42 9.56 11.87
C THR A 148 -8.81 10.03 12.29
N ASN A 149 -9.61 10.55 11.35
CA ASN A 149 -10.88 11.19 11.64
C ASN A 149 -12.11 10.25 11.65
N GLY A 150 -11.93 8.94 11.46
CA GLY A 150 -13.04 7.97 11.38
C GLY A 150 -13.63 7.81 9.97
N SER A 151 -13.16 8.56 8.98
CA SER A 151 -13.59 8.43 7.58
C SER A 151 -13.31 7.00 7.10
N GLY A 152 -14.28 6.40 6.42
CA GLY A 152 -14.14 5.02 5.93
C GLY A 152 -14.04 3.96 7.03
N GLY A 153 -14.40 4.28 8.27
CA GLY A 153 -14.41 3.32 9.38
C GLY A 153 -13.04 3.05 10.00
N ILE A 154 -12.05 3.93 9.77
CA ILE A 154 -10.71 3.84 10.37
C ILE A 154 -10.43 5.11 11.17
N SER A 155 -10.00 4.97 12.42
CA SER A 155 -9.62 6.09 13.30
C SER A 155 -8.41 5.70 14.15
N ILE A 156 -7.24 5.70 13.51
CA ILE A 156 -5.97 5.41 14.15
C ILE A 156 -5.17 6.69 14.42
N GLN A 157 -4.07 6.56 15.14
CA GLN A 157 -3.11 7.62 15.39
C GLN A 157 -1.80 7.29 14.65
N GLY A 158 -1.06 8.35 14.27
CA GLY A 158 0.15 8.30 13.45
C GLY A 158 1.32 7.47 14.03
N PRO A 159 2.49 7.57 13.37
CA PRO A 159 3.05 8.81 12.82
C PRO A 159 2.66 9.13 11.37
N LEU A 160 2.80 10.40 10.96
CA LEU A 160 2.65 10.84 9.57
C LEU A 160 3.73 10.22 8.67
N ALA A 161 4.89 9.90 9.24
CA ALA A 161 5.96 9.10 8.63
C ALA A 161 5.53 7.70 8.14
N GLY A 162 4.32 7.24 8.45
CA GLY A 162 3.82 5.95 7.96
C GLY A 162 4.43 4.75 8.70
N MET A 163 4.18 3.58 8.13
CA MET A 163 4.49 2.28 8.75
C MET A 163 4.45 1.14 7.75
N VAL A 164 5.03 0.00 8.13
CA VAL A 164 4.76 -1.30 7.52
C VAL A 164 3.74 -2.03 8.39
N TYR A 165 2.62 -2.43 7.79
CA TYR A 165 1.60 -3.26 8.42
C TYR A 165 1.89 -4.75 8.19
N ALA A 166 1.65 -5.57 9.21
CA ALA A 166 1.64 -7.03 9.11
C ALA A 166 0.21 -7.54 9.26
N TRP A 167 -0.21 -8.35 8.30
CA TRP A 167 -1.50 -9.01 8.23
C TRP A 167 -1.33 -10.49 8.50
N LYS A 168 -1.87 -10.98 9.60
CA LYS A 168 -1.91 -12.42 9.85
C LYS A 168 -2.86 -13.07 8.84
N LEU A 169 -2.41 -14.12 8.18
CA LEU A 169 -3.18 -14.87 7.19
C LEU A 169 -3.63 -16.21 7.75
N ASP A 170 -4.85 -16.62 7.42
CA ASP A 170 -5.34 -17.97 7.71
C ASP A 170 -6.29 -18.47 6.62
N GLY A 171 -6.58 -19.78 6.65
CA GLY A 171 -7.77 -20.33 5.99
C GLY A 171 -8.97 -20.21 6.91
N GLY A 172 -10.11 -20.81 6.54
CA GLY A 172 -11.24 -20.89 7.47
C GLY A 172 -12.32 -19.85 7.27
N GLN A 173 -11.99 -18.70 6.67
CA GLN A 173 -12.81 -17.50 6.74
C GLN A 173 -14.05 -17.58 5.85
N SER A 174 -15.12 -16.95 6.31
CA SER A 174 -16.34 -16.73 5.53
C SER A 174 -16.49 -15.24 5.22
N ASP A 175 -17.21 -14.94 4.14
CA ASP A 175 -17.63 -13.58 3.83
C ASP A 175 -18.88 -13.16 4.61
N ASP A 176 -19.34 -11.93 4.36
CA ASP A 176 -20.51 -11.30 4.97
C ASP A 176 -21.84 -12.02 4.71
N THR A 177 -21.86 -12.97 3.76
CA THR A 177 -23.03 -13.82 3.48
C THR A 177 -22.96 -15.18 4.19
N GLY A 178 -21.86 -15.45 4.90
CA GLY A 178 -21.57 -16.74 5.52
C GLY A 178 -20.95 -17.75 4.54
N ALA A 179 -20.81 -17.41 3.26
CA ALA A 179 -20.17 -18.27 2.27
C ALA A 179 -18.67 -18.40 2.55
N ARG A 180 -18.13 -19.60 2.30
CA ARG A 180 -16.72 -19.89 2.54
C ARG A 180 -15.84 -19.14 1.53
N ILE A 181 -14.78 -18.49 2.01
CA ILE A 181 -13.71 -17.98 1.15
C ILE A 181 -12.75 -19.13 0.87
N HIS A 182 -12.63 -19.51 -0.41
CA HIS A 182 -11.82 -20.65 -0.85
C HIS A 182 -10.33 -20.31 -0.97
N SER A 183 -9.74 -19.78 0.12
CA SER A 183 -8.31 -19.47 0.22
C SER A 183 -7.76 -19.86 1.59
N HIS A 184 -6.49 -20.25 1.61
CA HIS A 184 -5.72 -20.51 2.83
C HIS A 184 -4.91 -19.29 3.31
N TRP A 185 -5.03 -18.17 2.59
CA TRP A 185 -4.19 -16.98 2.67
C TRP A 185 -5.05 -15.71 2.87
N VAL A 186 -6.06 -15.79 3.73
CA VAL A 186 -7.00 -14.70 3.98
C VAL A 186 -6.53 -13.88 5.19
N PRO A 187 -6.33 -12.56 5.08
CA PRO A 187 -6.06 -11.72 6.25
C PRO A 187 -7.16 -11.81 7.30
N VAL A 188 -6.78 -12.08 8.55
CA VAL A 188 -7.72 -12.22 9.69
C VAL A 188 -7.54 -11.13 10.75
N SER A 189 -6.35 -10.54 10.82
CA SER A 189 -6.04 -9.43 11.73
C SER A 189 -4.85 -8.65 11.20
N GLY A 190 -4.74 -7.37 11.57
CA GLY A 190 -3.62 -6.52 11.19
C GLY A 190 -3.08 -5.69 12.35
N SER A 191 -1.75 -5.50 12.36
CA SER A 191 -1.07 -4.56 13.24
C SER A 191 0.23 -4.02 12.59
N PRO A 192 0.71 -2.83 12.99
CA PRO A 192 2.00 -2.31 12.58
C PRO A 192 3.13 -3.24 13.00
N LEU A 193 4.06 -3.50 12.07
CA LEU A 193 5.32 -4.18 12.32
C LEU A 193 6.43 -3.16 12.61
N LEU A 194 6.51 -2.14 11.77
CA LEU A 194 7.51 -1.07 11.83
C LEU A 194 6.82 0.27 11.69
N LEU A 195 7.22 1.22 12.52
CA LEU A 195 6.73 2.59 12.50
C LEU A 195 7.89 3.51 12.10
N GLY A 196 7.58 4.51 11.28
CA GLY A 196 8.46 5.65 11.15
C GLY A 196 8.46 6.52 12.41
N GLU A 197 9.06 7.70 12.34
CA GLU A 197 9.03 8.66 13.44
C GLU A 197 9.04 10.08 12.88
N ASP A 198 8.08 10.89 13.33
CA ASP A 198 8.02 12.30 13.01
C ASP A 198 8.98 13.09 13.90
N LEU A 199 9.69 14.05 13.32
CA LEU A 199 10.46 15.02 14.07
C LEU A 199 9.59 16.22 14.45
N ALA A 200 9.83 16.78 15.64
CA ALA A 200 9.14 17.99 16.09
C ALA A 200 9.51 19.22 15.25
N SER A 201 10.72 19.23 14.68
CA SER A 201 11.22 20.25 13.76
C SER A 201 12.16 19.62 12.72
N PRO A 202 12.30 20.23 11.53
CA PRO A 202 13.21 19.71 10.51
C PRO A 202 14.66 19.63 11.03
N ASP A 203 15.36 18.52 10.76
CA ASP A 203 16.75 18.35 11.18
C ASP A 203 17.73 19.25 10.39
N ALA A 204 19.04 19.10 10.61
CA ALA A 204 20.06 19.93 9.95
C ALA A 204 20.03 19.85 8.42
N LEU A 205 19.60 18.72 7.84
CA LEU A 205 19.49 18.54 6.39
C LEU A 205 18.11 18.94 5.86
N GLY A 206 17.09 18.97 6.72
CA GLY A 206 15.71 19.31 6.37
C GLY A 206 14.73 18.16 6.56
N ASN A 207 15.18 16.97 6.98
CA ASN A 207 14.30 15.83 7.19
C ASN A 207 13.20 16.17 8.20
N LEU A 208 11.97 15.79 7.88
CA LEU A 208 10.78 15.92 8.74
C LEU A 208 10.51 14.64 9.54
N SER A 209 11.17 13.55 9.15
CA SER A 209 11.13 12.26 9.84
C SER A 209 12.55 11.84 10.26
N ASN A 210 12.63 11.01 11.30
CA ASN A 210 13.89 10.56 11.84
C ASN A 210 14.62 9.69 10.80
N ALA A 211 15.73 10.20 10.27
CA ALA A 211 16.52 9.49 9.26
C ALA A 211 16.98 8.10 9.71
N GLY A 212 17.13 7.83 11.01
CA GLY A 212 17.49 6.52 11.54
C GLY A 212 16.38 5.46 11.48
N LYS A 213 15.20 5.80 10.97
CA LYS A 213 14.03 4.93 10.84
C LYS A 213 13.44 5.04 9.43
N ILE A 214 12.49 4.16 9.11
CA ILE A 214 11.73 4.27 7.86
C ILE A 214 10.90 5.57 7.86
N ALA A 215 10.69 6.16 6.69
CA ALA A 215 9.64 7.15 6.46
C ALA A 215 9.00 6.92 5.09
N ASN A 216 7.67 7.00 5.06
CA ASN A 216 6.85 6.79 3.87
C ASN A 216 7.29 5.56 3.06
N PRO A 217 7.24 4.37 3.69
CA PRO A 217 7.53 3.15 2.96
C PRO A 217 6.53 3.02 1.82
N ASP A 218 7.02 2.52 0.69
CA ASP A 218 6.22 2.23 -0.49
C ASP A 218 6.52 0.80 -0.95
N ASN A 219 7.71 0.59 -1.52
CA ASN A 219 8.07 -0.66 -2.15
C ASN A 219 8.45 -1.72 -1.10
N LEU A 220 7.79 -2.88 -1.14
CA LEU A 220 8.07 -4.00 -0.23
C LEU A 220 8.45 -5.27 -0.98
N LYS A 221 9.47 -5.97 -0.47
CA LYS A 221 9.80 -7.32 -0.92
C LYS A 221 10.33 -8.16 0.22
N PHE A 222 9.69 -9.31 0.47
CA PHE A 222 10.18 -10.29 1.41
C PHE A 222 11.05 -11.35 0.72
N SER A 223 12.14 -11.71 1.38
CA SER A 223 12.97 -12.88 1.07
C SER A 223 12.75 -13.92 2.17
N GLU A 224 12.27 -15.09 1.76
CA GLU A 224 12.07 -16.23 2.68
C GLU A 224 13.41 -16.72 3.22
N THR A 225 14.38 -16.92 2.31
CA THR A 225 15.68 -17.50 2.66
C THR A 225 16.46 -16.56 3.58
N MET A 226 16.44 -15.26 3.29
CA MET A 226 17.16 -14.26 4.11
C MET A 226 16.38 -13.85 5.37
N ARG A 227 15.13 -14.30 5.54
CA ARG A 227 14.25 -13.85 6.63
C ARG A 227 14.18 -12.32 6.74
N THR A 228 14.19 -11.66 5.57
CA THR A 228 14.39 -10.21 5.49
C THR A 228 13.30 -9.56 4.66
N LEU A 229 12.66 -8.57 5.24
CA LEU A 229 11.78 -7.63 4.56
C LEU A 229 12.59 -6.44 4.08
N PHE A 230 12.68 -6.27 2.77
CA PHE A 230 13.23 -5.08 2.14
C PHE A 230 12.15 -4.02 1.96
N ILE A 231 12.49 -2.76 2.25
CA ILE A 231 11.57 -1.63 2.32
C ILE A 231 12.21 -0.43 1.62
N GLY A 232 11.68 -0.09 0.44
CA GLY A 232 12.02 1.14 -0.29
C GLY A 232 11.09 2.28 0.13
N GLU A 233 11.64 3.47 0.25
CA GLU A 233 10.89 4.69 0.60
C GLU A 233 10.54 5.52 -0.64
N ASP A 234 9.31 6.04 -0.67
CA ASP A 234 8.89 7.20 -1.48
C ASP A 234 8.40 8.30 -0.51
N SER A 235 9.37 8.99 0.07
CA SER A 235 9.17 9.95 1.15
C SER A 235 9.28 11.39 0.70
N GLY A 236 8.23 12.16 1.00
CA GLY A 236 8.26 13.62 1.11
C GLY A 236 8.63 14.09 2.53
N ARG A 237 9.38 13.27 3.29
CA ARG A 237 9.76 13.54 4.69
C ARG A 237 11.23 13.28 4.96
N HIS A 238 11.89 12.44 4.16
CA HIS A 238 13.34 12.39 4.06
C HIS A 238 13.82 13.18 2.85
N VAL A 239 14.90 13.94 3.02
CA VAL A 239 15.59 14.72 1.97
C VAL A 239 16.13 13.81 0.86
N ASN A 240 16.50 12.59 1.21
CA ASN A 240 16.87 11.55 0.28
C ASN A 240 16.30 10.22 0.80
N ASN A 241 15.71 9.42 -0.08
CA ASN A 241 15.07 8.17 0.30
C ASN A 241 16.07 7.04 0.50
N PHE A 242 15.65 6.04 1.26
CA PHE A 242 16.48 4.89 1.62
C PHE A 242 15.87 3.57 1.17
N LEU A 243 16.75 2.56 1.02
CA LEU A 243 16.36 1.16 1.06
C LEU A 243 16.78 0.56 2.39
N TRP A 244 15.85 -0.09 3.06
CA TRP A 244 16.06 -0.76 4.34
C TRP A 244 15.96 -2.27 4.20
N ALA A 245 16.70 -2.98 5.05
CA ALA A 245 16.57 -4.41 5.30
C ALA A 245 16.14 -4.62 6.75
N TYR A 246 14.97 -5.22 6.95
CA TYR A 246 14.46 -5.60 8.26
C TYR A 246 14.46 -7.12 8.42
N HIS A 247 15.32 -7.64 9.29
CA HIS A 247 15.37 -9.08 9.57
C HIS A 247 14.28 -9.46 10.57
N VAL A 248 13.28 -10.23 10.14
CA VAL A 248 12.02 -10.40 10.88
C VAL A 248 12.16 -11.22 12.16
N ASP A 249 13.17 -12.10 12.24
CA ASP A 249 13.35 -12.95 13.42
C ASP A 249 14.15 -12.22 14.54
N THR A 250 15.00 -11.25 14.17
CA THR A 250 15.83 -10.50 15.14
C THR A 250 15.33 -9.09 15.39
N GLY A 251 14.44 -8.58 14.53
CA GLY A 251 13.98 -7.20 14.57
C GLY A 251 15.02 -6.17 14.14
N THR A 252 16.14 -6.59 13.54
CA THR A 252 17.22 -5.68 13.15
C THR A 252 16.83 -4.91 11.88
N LEU A 253 16.81 -3.59 11.97
CA LEU A 253 16.63 -2.69 10.83
C LEU A 253 17.98 -2.10 10.40
N SER A 254 18.37 -2.30 9.14
CA SER A 254 19.61 -1.79 8.56
C SER A 254 19.33 -1.00 7.30
N ARG A 255 19.94 0.19 7.17
CA ARG A 255 19.95 0.92 5.91
C ARG A 255 20.99 0.30 4.99
N ILE A 256 20.59 -0.08 3.78
CA ILE A 256 21.48 -0.76 2.82
C ILE A 256 21.75 0.06 1.55
N LEU A 257 20.93 1.08 1.26
CA LEU A 257 21.17 2.03 0.18
C LEU A 257 20.58 3.40 0.53
N SER A 258 21.24 4.46 0.06
CA SER A 258 20.75 5.84 0.08
C SER A 258 20.63 6.34 -1.35
N CYS A 259 19.43 6.78 -1.75
CA CYS A 259 19.22 7.38 -3.05
C CYS A 259 19.77 8.82 -3.09
N PRO A 260 19.97 9.39 -4.30
CA PRO A 260 20.18 10.84 -4.45
C PRO A 260 19.04 11.66 -3.83
N ALA A 261 19.27 12.93 -3.54
CA ALA A 261 18.27 13.75 -2.86
C ALA A 261 17.09 14.05 -3.80
N GLY A 262 15.87 14.08 -3.27
CA GLY A 262 14.63 14.19 -4.06
C GLY A 262 14.28 12.94 -4.91
N ALA A 263 15.08 11.87 -4.88
CA ALA A 263 14.73 10.59 -5.50
C ALA A 263 13.96 9.70 -4.51
N GLU A 264 13.18 8.74 -5.01
CA GLU A 264 12.63 7.61 -4.22
C GLU A 264 13.46 6.33 -4.43
N SER A 265 13.28 5.31 -3.59
CA SER A 265 13.81 3.96 -3.79
C SER A 265 12.71 3.03 -4.31
N THR A 266 12.85 2.55 -5.55
CA THR A 266 11.85 1.73 -6.23
C THR A 266 12.48 0.56 -6.98
N GLY A 267 11.70 -0.13 -7.82
CA GLY A 267 12.13 -1.28 -8.62
C GLY A 267 12.64 -2.45 -7.76
N LEU A 268 12.12 -2.57 -6.53
CA LEU A 268 12.65 -3.45 -5.51
C LEU A 268 12.34 -4.92 -5.81
N HIS A 269 13.39 -5.71 -5.98
CA HIS A 269 13.31 -7.16 -6.02
C HIS A 269 14.38 -7.80 -5.14
N ALA A 270 14.06 -8.97 -4.60
CA ALA A 270 15.00 -9.83 -3.92
C ALA A 270 14.87 -11.20 -4.56
N VAL A 271 16.00 -11.72 -5.05
CA VAL A 271 16.10 -13.04 -5.66
C VAL A 271 17.10 -13.83 -4.85
N ASP A 272 16.60 -14.86 -4.17
CA ASP A 272 17.37 -15.60 -3.18
C ASP A 272 18.46 -16.48 -3.83
N ASP A 273 18.16 -17.09 -4.97
CA ASP A 273 19.11 -17.93 -5.70
C ASP A 273 18.90 -17.84 -7.22
N VAL A 274 19.89 -17.27 -7.91
CA VAL A 274 20.09 -17.41 -9.35
C VAL A 274 21.49 -17.96 -9.57
N ASN A 275 21.59 -19.24 -9.94
CA ASN A 275 22.87 -19.93 -10.20
C ASN A 275 23.89 -19.80 -9.05
N GLY A 276 23.42 -19.82 -7.80
CA GLY A 276 24.27 -19.73 -6.62
C GLY A 276 24.52 -18.32 -6.11
N PHE A 277 23.91 -17.30 -6.70
CA PHE A 277 24.03 -15.90 -6.27
C PHE A 277 22.69 -15.35 -5.79
N SER A 278 22.74 -14.51 -4.76
CA SER A 278 21.59 -13.76 -4.26
C SER A 278 21.71 -12.29 -4.67
N TYR A 279 20.60 -11.70 -5.11
CA TYR A 279 20.55 -10.33 -5.59
C TYR A 279 19.42 -9.55 -4.91
N ILE A 280 19.75 -8.35 -4.46
CA ILE A 280 18.75 -7.34 -4.11
C ILE A 280 18.81 -6.30 -5.22
N MET A 281 17.81 -6.28 -6.09
CA MET A 281 17.71 -5.29 -7.15
C MET A 281 16.94 -4.07 -6.63
N SER A 282 17.43 -2.89 -6.97
CA SER A 282 16.78 -1.63 -6.65
C SER A 282 17.21 -0.59 -7.68
N ASN A 283 16.35 0.40 -7.86
CA ASN A 283 16.66 1.59 -8.62
C ASN A 283 16.18 2.82 -7.81
N PHE A 284 16.48 4.00 -8.34
CA PHE A 284 15.85 5.23 -7.90
C PHE A 284 15.18 5.88 -9.09
N GLN A 285 14.09 6.62 -8.87
CA GLN A 285 13.49 7.48 -9.90
C GLN A 285 13.53 8.95 -9.47
N HIS A 286 13.37 9.83 -10.48
CA HIS A 286 13.27 11.29 -10.36
C HIS A 286 14.25 11.97 -9.36
N PRO A 287 15.58 11.79 -9.50
CA PRO A 287 16.54 12.49 -8.64
C PRO A 287 16.40 14.01 -8.79
N GLY A 288 16.48 14.72 -7.67
CA GLY A 288 16.31 16.17 -7.62
C GLY A 288 14.89 16.65 -7.92
N ASP A 289 13.86 15.84 -7.62
CA ASP A 289 12.49 16.32 -7.51
C ASP A 289 12.33 17.15 -6.22
N TRP A 290 12.60 18.46 -6.37
CA TRP A 290 12.80 19.34 -5.23
C TRP A 290 11.50 19.92 -4.68
N GLU A 291 11.15 19.49 -3.46
CA GLU A 291 10.06 20.06 -2.68
C GLU A 291 10.52 21.13 -1.67
N SER A 292 9.72 22.19 -1.52
CA SER A 292 9.85 23.17 -0.43
C SER A 292 8.77 22.89 0.65
N PRO A 293 9.11 22.94 1.96
CA PRO A 293 10.41 23.36 2.51
C PRO A 293 11.43 22.24 2.72
N LEU A 294 11.09 20.98 2.38
CA LEU A 294 11.90 19.79 2.68
C LEU A 294 13.37 19.92 2.24
N HIS A 295 13.59 20.37 1.00
CA HIS A 295 14.91 20.40 0.38
C HIS A 295 15.61 21.76 0.44
N ASP A 296 15.00 22.78 1.05
CA ASP A 296 15.48 24.17 1.00
C ASP A 296 16.93 24.32 1.53
N LYS A 297 17.32 23.48 2.50
CA LYS A 297 18.67 23.51 3.11
C LYS A 297 19.77 22.93 2.22
N VAL A 298 19.42 22.02 1.30
CA VAL A 298 20.41 21.27 0.50
C VAL A 298 20.36 21.59 -0.98
N LYS A 299 19.22 22.07 -1.50
CA LYS A 299 18.97 22.24 -2.94
C LYS A 299 20.03 23.09 -3.64
N ALA A 300 20.44 24.22 -3.05
CA ALA A 300 21.43 25.10 -3.66
C ALA A 300 22.79 24.40 -3.89
N THR A 301 23.13 23.41 -3.06
CA THR A 301 24.36 22.63 -3.17
C THR A 301 24.17 21.43 -4.11
N LEU A 302 23.04 20.73 -4.01
CA LEU A 302 22.83 19.45 -4.69
C LEU A 302 22.25 19.57 -6.10
N ASP A 303 21.42 20.57 -6.40
CA ASP A 303 20.80 20.72 -7.74
C ASP A 303 21.80 20.70 -8.92
N PRO A 304 22.94 21.42 -8.89
CA PRO A 304 23.91 21.31 -9.98
C PRO A 304 24.55 19.92 -10.08
N LEU A 305 24.70 19.20 -8.97
CA LEU A 305 25.26 17.84 -8.94
C LEU A 305 24.26 16.81 -9.48
N GLU A 306 22.99 16.90 -9.08
CA GLU A 306 21.92 16.04 -9.59
C GLU A 306 21.77 16.24 -11.12
N ALA A 307 21.75 17.50 -11.58
CA ALA A 307 21.67 17.81 -13.00
C ALA A 307 22.86 17.27 -13.81
N ALA A 308 24.08 17.38 -13.27
CA ALA A 308 25.28 16.89 -13.94
C ALA A 308 25.35 15.36 -14.02
N ASN A 309 24.95 14.66 -12.96
CA ASN A 309 25.09 13.20 -12.88
C ASN A 309 23.92 12.44 -13.52
N TYR A 310 22.74 13.06 -13.64
CA TYR A 310 21.51 12.37 -14.04
C TYR A 310 20.83 13.02 -15.25
N HIS A 311 21.62 13.43 -16.25
CA HIS A 311 21.13 13.98 -17.52
C HIS A 311 20.08 15.09 -17.33
N GLY A 312 20.43 16.11 -16.55
CA GLY A 312 19.49 17.19 -16.21
C GLY A 312 18.29 16.71 -15.38
N LYS A 313 18.47 15.65 -14.58
CA LYS A 313 17.45 14.97 -13.74
C LYS A 313 16.45 14.09 -14.50
N PHE A 314 16.69 13.84 -15.80
CA PHE A 314 15.87 12.96 -16.64
C PHE A 314 16.43 11.53 -16.74
N SER A 315 17.33 11.13 -15.84
CA SER A 315 17.87 9.77 -15.81
C SER A 315 17.85 9.18 -14.41
N ALA A 316 17.65 7.87 -14.38
CA ALA A 316 17.65 7.01 -13.20
C ALA A 316 18.81 6.01 -13.33
N ALA A 317 19.24 5.42 -12.21
CA ALA A 317 20.15 4.27 -12.23
C ALA A 317 19.41 3.02 -11.77
N VAL A 318 19.63 1.91 -12.49
CA VAL A 318 19.21 0.56 -12.09
C VAL A 318 20.43 -0.20 -11.61
N GLY A 319 20.34 -0.80 -10.42
CA GLY A 319 21.46 -1.51 -9.81
C GLY A 319 21.04 -2.75 -9.04
N TYR A 320 22.05 -3.43 -8.51
CA TYR A 320 21.85 -4.53 -7.57
C TYR A 320 22.91 -4.49 -6.48
N LEU A 321 22.53 -4.98 -5.30
CA LEU A 321 23.44 -5.35 -4.23
C LEU A 321 23.62 -6.86 -4.28
N THR A 322 24.84 -7.33 -4.05
CA THR A 322 25.16 -8.76 -3.93
C THR A 322 25.68 -9.04 -2.52
N LEU A 323 25.34 -10.21 -1.99
CA LEU A 323 25.84 -10.66 -0.70
C LEU A 323 27.21 -11.30 -0.90
N ALA A 324 28.10 -11.14 0.09
CA ALA A 324 29.45 -11.72 0.03
C ALA A 324 29.40 -13.26 -0.04
N ASP A 325 28.39 -13.87 0.59
CA ASP A 325 28.13 -15.30 0.61
C ASP A 325 26.66 -15.59 0.23
N ARG A 326 26.41 -16.77 -0.35
CA ARG A 326 25.07 -17.24 -0.71
C ARG A 326 24.26 -17.57 0.54
N VAL A 327 22.99 -17.16 0.57
CA VAL A 327 22.03 -17.61 1.59
C VAL A 327 21.41 -18.94 1.16
N ARG A 328 21.45 -19.96 2.02
CA ARG A 328 20.83 -21.28 1.80
C ARG A 328 19.91 -21.58 2.97
N GLU A 329 18.79 -22.24 2.68
CA GLU A 329 18.11 -23.06 3.67
C GLU A 329 18.80 -24.43 3.67
N ASP A 330 19.56 -24.72 4.73
CA ASP A 330 20.07 -26.06 5.05
C ASP A 330 19.00 -26.94 5.70
#